data_AF-T2IVF0-F1
#
_entry.id   AF-T2IVF0-F1
#
_cell.length_a   1.000
_cell.length_b   1.000
_cell.length_c   1.000
_cell.angle_alpha   90.00
_cell.angle_beta   90.00
_cell.angle_gamma   90.00
#
_symmetry.space_group_name_H-M   'P 1'
#
loop_
_entity.id
_entity.type
_entity.pdbx_description
1 polymer ?
#
loop_
_entity_poly.entity_id
_entity_poly.type
_entity_poly.pdbx_seq_one_letter_code
_entity_poly.pdbx_strand_id
1 'polypeptide(L)'
;MLKGLGLASRLYYLIEESLQDNKPSFSELDPIQVYEFLRSIANILKDNGLGVILPASLEQGVEEKRLGISLTAEVKSKKGQRLSLQSLLSYKLNLAIGDKTISKKDFEKLLAQKSPLVEVKGEWIALQPADVKAAQQILNKSYDPLELSVEDALRFSTGDISTVAKLPITNFEAKGELANLINAINNNESIPMIENPRGFKGQLRPYQQRGVGWLSFLENGV
;
A
#
# COMPACT_ATOMS: atom_id res chain seq x y z
N MET A 1 27.55 21.26 20.58
CA MET A 1 27.63 19.80 20.31
C MET A 1 27.53 18.95 21.57
N LEU A 2 28.35 19.17 22.62
CA LEU A 2 28.29 18.36 23.86
C LEU A 2 26.93 18.37 24.61
N LYS A 3 26.22 19.50 24.61
CA LYS A 3 24.88 19.59 25.23
C LYS A 3 23.84 18.66 24.59
N GLY A 4 23.91 18.47 23.26
CA GLY A 4 22.97 17.61 22.54
C GLY A 4 23.19 16.13 22.86
N LEU A 5 24.46 15.71 22.95
CA LEU A 5 24.81 14.33 23.28
C LEU A 5 24.41 13.98 24.73
N GLY A 6 24.61 14.92 25.68
CA GLY A 6 24.16 14.72 27.06
C GLY A 6 22.64 14.75 27.26
N LEU A 7 21.88 15.39 26.35
CA LEU A 7 20.42 15.26 26.31
C LEU A 7 20.01 13.91 25.72
N ALA A 8 20.64 13.51 24.61
CA ALA A 8 20.36 12.24 23.95
C ALA A 8 20.63 11.02 24.86
N SER A 9 21.72 11.03 25.63
CA SER A 9 22.06 9.95 26.57
C SER A 9 21.04 9.77 27.68
N ARG A 10 20.37 10.86 28.11
CA ARG A 10 19.28 10.79 29.10
C ARG A 10 17.98 10.23 28.52
N LEU A 11 17.79 10.38 27.22
CA LEU A 11 16.60 9.92 26.50
C LEU A 11 16.74 8.48 26.00
N TYR A 12 17.97 8.00 25.80
CA TYR A 12 18.24 6.65 25.30
C TYR A 12 19.53 6.07 25.88
N TYR A 13 19.39 4.98 26.65
CA TYR A 13 20.48 4.40 27.44
C TYR A 13 21.65 3.86 26.60
N LEU A 14 21.42 3.43 25.35
CA LEU A 14 22.49 2.93 24.49
C LEU A 14 23.45 4.05 24.03
N ILE A 15 22.97 5.30 23.99
CA ILE A 15 23.85 6.45 23.77
C ILE A 15 24.72 6.69 25.00
N GLU A 16 24.21 6.44 26.21
CA GLU A 16 25.00 6.52 27.44
C GLU A 16 26.14 5.48 27.47
N GLU A 17 25.88 4.25 27.01
CA GLU A 17 26.95 3.23 26.90
C GLU A 17 28.08 3.66 25.97
N SER A 18 27.75 4.31 24.83
CA SER A 18 28.77 4.81 23.91
C SER A 18 29.68 5.87 24.55
N LEU A 19 29.17 6.66 25.51
CA LEU A 19 29.92 7.72 26.20
C LEU A 19 31.02 7.19 27.14
N GLN A 20 31.09 5.88 27.39
CA GLN A 20 32.17 5.27 28.17
C GLN A 20 33.49 5.20 27.39
N ASP A 21 33.45 5.31 26.06
CA ASP A 21 34.65 5.44 25.25
C ASP A 21 35.19 6.88 25.30
N ASN A 22 36.51 7.03 25.21
CA ASN A 22 37.18 8.34 25.17
C ASN A 22 36.82 9.14 23.91
N LYS A 23 36.32 8.50 22.84
CA LYS A 23 35.86 9.14 21.59
C LYS A 23 34.62 8.45 21.00
N PRO A 24 33.42 8.66 21.56
CA PRO A 24 32.19 8.07 21.05
C PRO A 24 31.92 8.56 19.62
N SER A 25 31.89 7.63 18.67
CA SER A 25 31.60 7.93 17.27
C SER A 25 30.46 7.09 16.70
N PHE A 26 30.18 5.92 17.29
CA PHE A 26 29.05 5.06 16.97
C PHE A 26 28.59 4.28 18.20
N SER A 27 27.38 3.74 18.12
CA SER A 27 26.87 2.70 19.04
C SER A 27 26.37 1.56 18.16
N GLU A 28 26.77 0.33 18.47
CA GLU A 28 26.18 -0.84 17.83
C GLU A 28 24.79 -1.08 18.42
N LEU A 29 23.83 -1.39 17.56
CA LEU A 29 22.46 -1.72 17.94
C LEU A 29 22.12 -3.08 17.34
N ASP A 30 21.52 -3.95 18.14
CA ASP A 30 20.92 -5.17 17.62
C ASP A 30 19.59 -4.85 16.89
N PRO A 31 19.07 -5.77 16.05
CA PRO A 31 17.86 -5.50 15.27
C PRO A 31 16.61 -5.19 16.10
N ILE A 32 16.50 -5.72 17.32
CA ILE A 32 15.40 -5.43 18.25
C ILE A 32 15.55 -4.01 18.77
N GLN A 33 16.75 -3.61 19.19
CA GLN A 33 17.05 -2.24 19.61
C GLN A 33 16.81 -1.22 18.49
N VAL A 34 17.18 -1.55 17.25
CA VAL A 34 16.88 -0.70 16.08
C VAL A 34 15.37 -0.56 15.89
N TYR A 35 14.61 -1.66 16.01
CA TYR A 35 13.15 -1.61 15.89
C TYR A 35 12.50 -0.73 16.97
N GLU A 36 12.92 -0.88 18.23
CA GLU A 36 12.46 -0.04 19.34
C GLU A 36 12.81 1.44 19.13
N PHE A 37 14.03 1.70 18.64
CA PHE A 37 14.49 3.03 18.30
C PHE A 37 13.60 3.68 17.24
N LEU A 38 13.34 2.97 16.13
CA LEU A 38 12.50 3.45 15.04
C LEU A 38 11.06 3.72 15.50
N ARG A 39 10.51 2.91 16.42
CA ARG A 39 9.12 3.03 16.86
C ARG A 39 8.87 4.14 17.87
N SER A 40 9.83 4.43 18.72
CA SER A 40 9.61 5.29 19.90
C SER A 40 10.69 6.36 20.04
N ILE A 41 11.94 5.94 20.16
CA ILE A 41 13.06 6.82 20.52
C ILE A 41 13.32 7.87 19.45
N ALA A 42 13.19 7.52 18.17
CA ALA A 42 13.38 8.45 17.06
C ALA A 42 12.46 9.69 17.18
N ASN A 43 11.19 9.48 17.56
CA ASN A 43 10.24 10.57 17.75
C ASN A 43 10.55 11.36 19.03
N ILE A 44 10.89 10.68 20.12
CA ILE A 44 11.30 11.34 21.38
C ILE A 44 12.50 12.26 21.14
N LEU A 45 13.50 11.82 20.38
CA LEU A 45 14.66 12.63 20.04
C LEU A 45 14.27 13.85 19.19
N LYS A 46 13.46 13.64 18.14
CA LYS A 46 12.95 14.73 17.28
C LYS A 46 12.16 15.78 18.08
N ASP A 47 11.27 15.33 18.97
CA ASP A 47 10.44 16.21 19.81
C ASP A 47 11.29 17.02 20.81
N ASN A 48 12.46 16.51 21.17
CA ASN A 48 13.44 17.20 22.02
C ASN A 48 14.46 18.03 21.21
N GLY A 49 14.18 18.29 19.93
CA GLY A 49 15.01 19.14 19.07
C GLY A 49 16.30 18.49 18.56
N LEU A 50 16.41 17.16 18.65
CA LEU A 50 17.52 16.38 18.10
C LEU A 50 17.13 15.82 16.74
N GLY A 51 17.86 16.21 15.69
CA GLY A 51 17.64 15.68 14.35
C GLY A 51 18.00 14.20 14.25
N VAL A 52 17.08 13.38 13.76
CA VAL A 52 17.30 11.95 13.48
C VAL A 52 17.25 11.75 11.97
N ILE A 53 18.36 11.28 11.40
CA ILE A 53 18.49 10.94 9.99
C ILE A 53 18.41 9.42 9.87
N LEU A 54 17.48 8.92 9.07
CA LEU A 54 17.30 7.50 8.81
C LEU A 54 17.51 7.21 7.33
N PRO A 55 17.81 5.96 6.93
CA PRO A 55 17.70 5.55 5.54
C PRO A 55 16.27 5.80 5.02
N ALA A 56 16.13 6.20 3.76
CA ALA A 56 14.85 6.56 3.16
C ALA A 56 13.74 5.50 3.36
N SER A 57 14.09 4.20 3.36
CA SER A 57 13.12 3.12 3.54
C SER A 57 12.57 2.97 4.97
N LEU A 58 13.22 3.59 5.96
CA LEU A 58 12.88 3.52 7.39
C LEU A 58 12.33 4.85 7.94
N GLU A 59 12.26 5.90 7.11
CA GLU A 59 11.67 7.16 7.52
C GLU A 59 10.15 6.98 7.73
N GLN A 60 9.68 7.39 8.91
CA GLN A 60 8.24 7.42 9.20
C GLN A 60 7.58 8.51 8.34
N GLY A 61 6.77 8.12 7.36
CA GLY A 61 6.16 9.05 6.42
C GLY A 61 5.58 8.40 5.15
N VAL A 62 5.46 9.19 4.09
CA VAL A 62 4.72 8.89 2.85
C VAL A 62 5.28 7.68 2.08
N GLU A 63 6.54 7.27 2.34
CA GLU A 63 7.21 6.17 1.64
C GLU A 63 7.78 5.09 2.58
N GLU A 64 7.16 4.87 3.75
CA GLU A 64 7.57 3.75 4.62
C GLU A 64 7.37 2.43 3.86
N LYS A 65 8.48 1.76 3.52
CA LYS A 65 8.44 0.46 2.85
C LYS A 65 8.04 -0.59 3.86
N ARG A 66 6.73 -0.82 3.95
CA ARG A 66 6.13 -1.81 4.84
C ARG A 66 5.60 -3.03 4.08
N LEU A 67 5.35 -4.08 4.85
CA LEU A 67 4.66 -5.28 4.38
C LEU A 67 3.20 -4.92 4.06
N GLY A 68 2.74 -5.35 2.89
CA GLY A 68 1.39 -5.08 2.42
C GLY A 68 0.93 -6.08 1.38
N ILE A 69 -0.12 -5.70 0.66
CA ILE A 69 -0.76 -6.53 -0.36
C ILE A 69 -0.66 -5.86 -1.72
N SER A 70 -0.25 -6.66 -2.70
CA SER A 70 -0.53 -6.41 -4.11
C SER A 70 -1.82 -7.13 -4.49
N LEU A 71 -2.86 -6.34 -4.76
CA LEU A 71 -4.20 -6.80 -5.12
C LEU A 71 -4.38 -6.68 -6.64
N THR A 72 -4.57 -7.81 -7.30
CA THR A 72 -5.05 -7.84 -8.69
C THR A 72 -6.54 -8.18 -8.70
N ALA A 73 -7.38 -7.39 -9.38
CA ALA A 73 -8.82 -7.61 -9.42
C ALA A 73 -9.41 -7.49 -10.83
N GLU A 74 -10.48 -8.24 -11.08
CA GLU A 74 -11.24 -8.27 -12.33
C GLU A 74 -12.72 -8.51 -12.02
N VAL A 75 -13.63 -7.97 -12.84
CA VAL A 75 -15.08 -8.20 -12.65
C VAL A 75 -15.42 -9.66 -12.91
N LYS A 76 -16.23 -10.28 -12.03
CA LYS A 76 -16.87 -11.57 -12.32
C LYS A 76 -17.99 -11.37 -13.34
N SER A 77 -17.64 -11.17 -14.61
CA SER A 77 -18.63 -10.97 -15.66
C SER A 77 -19.35 -12.29 -15.96
N LYS A 78 -20.68 -12.31 -15.80
CA LYS A 78 -21.56 -13.34 -16.37
C LYS A 78 -22.19 -12.76 -17.63
N LYS A 79 -22.22 -13.53 -18.72
CA LYS A 79 -22.82 -13.09 -19.99
C LYS A 79 -24.23 -12.52 -19.76
N GLY A 80 -24.42 -11.25 -20.16
CA GLY A 80 -25.70 -10.53 -20.07
C GLY A 80 -25.94 -9.76 -18.77
N GLN A 81 -24.98 -9.74 -17.83
CA GLN A 81 -25.10 -8.98 -16.59
C GLN A 81 -24.46 -7.59 -16.75
N ARG A 82 -25.25 -6.52 -16.55
CA ARG A 82 -24.75 -5.13 -16.61
C ARG A 82 -23.73 -4.87 -15.50
N LEU A 83 -22.69 -4.10 -15.82
CA LEU A 83 -21.71 -3.66 -14.84
C LEU A 83 -22.36 -2.69 -13.85
N SER A 84 -22.20 -2.94 -12.57
CA SER A 84 -22.71 -2.10 -11.48
C SER A 84 -21.63 -1.94 -10.41
N LEU A 85 -21.77 -0.93 -9.56
CA LEU A 85 -20.86 -0.73 -8.43
C LEU A 85 -20.84 -1.93 -7.46
N GLN A 86 -21.96 -2.66 -7.38
CA GLN A 86 -22.13 -3.85 -6.55
C GLN A 86 -21.64 -5.14 -7.22
N SER A 87 -21.18 -5.07 -8.48
CA SER A 87 -20.70 -6.25 -9.19
C SER A 87 -19.48 -6.82 -8.47
N LEU A 88 -19.54 -8.11 -8.14
CA LEU A 88 -18.48 -8.80 -7.41
C LEU A 88 -17.22 -8.98 -8.27
N LEU A 89 -16.08 -8.92 -7.61
CA LEU A 89 -14.77 -9.09 -8.23
C LEU A 89 -14.22 -10.51 -8.00
N SER A 90 -13.49 -10.98 -9.00
CA SER A 90 -12.46 -12.01 -8.86
C SER A 90 -11.16 -11.30 -8.54
N TYR A 91 -10.44 -11.80 -7.55
CA TYR A 91 -9.20 -11.17 -7.15
C TYR A 91 -8.12 -12.19 -6.81
N LYS A 92 -6.88 -11.70 -6.84
CA LYS A 92 -5.70 -12.42 -6.41
C LYS A 92 -4.92 -11.52 -5.47
N LEU A 93 -4.72 -11.99 -4.24
CA LEU A 93 -3.88 -11.35 -3.24
C LEU A 93 -2.47 -11.94 -3.33
N ASN A 94 -1.46 -11.08 -3.47
CA ASN A 94 -0.07 -11.44 -3.29
C ASN A 94 0.53 -10.57 -2.18
N LEU A 95 1.47 -11.12 -1.41
CA LEU A 95 2.24 -10.29 -0.50
C LEU A 95 3.16 -9.36 -1.29
N ALA A 96 3.31 -8.15 -0.78
CA ALA A 96 4.21 -7.16 -1.33
C ALA A 96 4.96 -6.43 -0.21
N ILE A 97 6.14 -5.91 -0.55
CA ILE A 97 6.86 -4.96 0.29
C ILE A 97 7.15 -3.73 -0.58
N GLY A 98 6.56 -2.60 -0.21
CA GLY A 98 6.39 -1.47 -1.12
C GLY A 98 5.70 -1.94 -2.42
N ASP A 99 6.35 -1.70 -3.55
CA ASP A 99 5.80 -2.03 -4.89
C ASP A 99 6.16 -3.44 -5.37
N LYS A 100 6.97 -4.19 -4.62
CA LYS A 100 7.53 -5.48 -5.07
C LYS A 100 6.76 -6.63 -4.44
N THR A 101 6.26 -7.54 -5.28
CA THR A 101 5.65 -8.79 -4.80
C THR A 101 6.69 -9.76 -4.25
N ILE A 102 6.32 -10.51 -3.21
CA ILE A 102 7.20 -11.46 -2.53
C ILE A 102 6.54 -12.85 -2.51
N SER A 103 7.35 -13.87 -2.81
CA SER A 103 6.92 -15.26 -2.80
C SER A 103 6.82 -15.80 -1.37
N LYS A 104 5.99 -16.85 -1.17
CA LYS A 104 5.91 -17.55 0.12
C LYS A 104 7.29 -17.99 0.64
N LYS A 105 8.10 -18.57 -0.25
CA LYS A 105 9.44 -19.09 0.07
C LYS A 105 10.38 -17.98 0.53
N ASP A 106 10.33 -16.82 -0.12
CA ASP A 106 11.18 -15.69 0.25
C ASP A 106 10.71 -15.05 1.56
N PHE A 107 9.39 -14.95 1.77
CA PHE A 107 8.85 -14.50 3.05
C PHE A 107 9.24 -15.43 4.21
N GLU A 108 9.18 -16.75 4.02
CA GLU A 108 9.62 -17.73 5.03
C GLU A 108 11.12 -17.60 5.34
N LYS A 109 11.97 -17.32 4.35
CA LYS A 109 13.40 -17.03 4.58
C LYS A 109 13.61 -15.76 5.39
N LEU A 110 12.83 -14.71 5.13
CA LEU A 110 12.89 -13.47 5.92
C LEU A 110 12.50 -13.73 7.38
N LEU A 111 11.44 -14.51 7.62
CA LEU A 111 11.04 -14.89 8.98
C LEU A 111 12.07 -15.77 9.69
N ALA A 112 12.81 -16.61 8.96
CA ALA A 112 13.85 -17.47 9.54
C ALA A 112 15.02 -16.68 10.14
N GLN A 113 15.23 -15.43 9.73
CA GLN A 113 16.24 -14.54 10.32
C GLN A 113 15.87 -14.11 11.75
N LYS A 114 14.61 -14.30 12.19
CA LYS A 114 14.10 -13.93 13.53
C LYS A 114 14.41 -12.48 13.92
N SER A 115 14.51 -11.61 12.93
CA SER A 115 14.78 -10.18 13.09
C SER A 115 13.52 -9.39 12.78
N PRO A 116 13.15 -8.39 13.61
CA PRO A 116 12.07 -7.46 13.31
C PRO A 116 12.44 -6.47 12.19
N LEU A 117 13.72 -6.41 11.81
CA LEU A 117 14.23 -5.59 10.71
C LEU A 117 14.86 -6.51 9.67
N VAL A 118 14.37 -6.48 8.44
CA VAL A 118 14.91 -7.32 7.35
C VAL A 118 15.31 -6.47 6.16
N GLU A 119 16.39 -6.88 5.50
CA GLU A 119 16.85 -6.25 4.27
C GLU A 119 16.28 -6.99 3.06
N VAL A 120 15.60 -6.26 2.17
CA VAL A 120 15.06 -6.79 0.92
C VAL A 120 15.57 -5.95 -0.24
N LYS A 121 16.49 -6.53 -1.03
CA LYS A 121 17.09 -5.89 -2.21
C LYS A 121 17.73 -4.51 -1.91
N GLY A 122 18.48 -4.40 -0.83
CA GLY A 122 19.17 -3.16 -0.45
C GLY A 122 18.34 -2.18 0.38
N GLU A 123 17.12 -2.55 0.75
CA GLU A 123 16.18 -1.68 1.48
C GLU A 123 15.79 -2.34 2.80
N TRP A 124 15.82 -1.57 3.89
CA TRP A 124 15.44 -2.05 5.21
C TRP A 124 13.95 -1.88 5.44
N ILE A 125 13.32 -2.94 5.93
CA ILE A 125 11.88 -3.00 6.23
C ILE A 125 11.66 -3.46 7.67
N ALA A 126 10.84 -2.71 8.38
CA ALA A 126 10.37 -3.08 9.70
C ALA A 126 9.17 -4.04 9.58
N LEU A 127 9.30 -5.25 10.12
CA LEU A 127 8.23 -6.25 10.17
C LEU A 127 7.45 -6.10 11.48
N GLN A 128 6.21 -5.64 11.38
CA GLN A 128 5.34 -5.58 12.56
C GLN A 128 4.79 -6.97 12.87
N PRO A 129 4.75 -7.40 14.15
CA PRO A 129 4.20 -8.70 14.51
C PRO A 129 2.76 -8.93 14.03
N ALA A 130 1.94 -7.87 13.98
CA ALA A 130 0.58 -7.91 13.45
C ALA A 130 0.57 -8.19 11.94
N ASP A 131 1.41 -7.48 11.19
CA ASP A 131 1.54 -7.61 9.73
C ASP A 131 2.07 -9.00 9.36
N VAL A 132 3.05 -9.52 10.10
CA VAL A 132 3.59 -10.87 9.90
C VAL A 132 2.50 -11.93 10.07
N LYS A 133 1.68 -11.83 11.12
CA LYS A 133 0.57 -12.76 11.35
C LYS A 133 -0.46 -12.69 10.22
N ALA A 134 -0.85 -11.49 9.81
CA ALA A 134 -1.79 -11.31 8.70
C ALA A 134 -1.22 -11.88 7.39
N ALA A 135 0.07 -11.65 7.11
CA ALA A 135 0.75 -12.17 5.94
C ALA A 135 0.79 -13.71 5.93
N GLN A 136 1.04 -14.35 7.07
CA GLN A 136 0.97 -15.80 7.20
C GLN A 136 -0.45 -16.34 6.93
N GLN A 137 -1.50 -15.65 7.38
CA GLN A 137 -2.88 -16.04 7.10
C GLN A 137 -3.20 -16.00 5.60
N ILE A 138 -2.74 -14.96 4.91
CA ILE A 138 -2.92 -14.82 3.46
C ILE A 138 -2.18 -15.93 2.70
N LEU A 139 -0.92 -16.19 3.05
CA LEU A 139 -0.09 -17.23 2.40
C LEU A 139 -0.62 -18.64 2.61
N ASN A 140 -1.26 -18.90 3.75
CA ASN A 140 -1.88 -20.18 4.07
C ASN A 140 -3.33 -20.27 3.58
N LYS A 141 -3.84 -19.24 2.90
CA LYS A 141 -5.24 -19.12 2.46
C LYS A 141 -6.24 -19.34 3.60
N SER A 142 -5.84 -18.98 4.82
CA SER A 142 -6.65 -19.12 6.05
C SER A 142 -7.33 -17.81 6.41
N TYR A 143 -7.66 -16.99 5.40
CA TYR A 143 -8.37 -15.73 5.56
C TYR A 143 -9.82 -15.91 5.10
N ASP A 144 -10.73 -15.17 5.73
CA ASP A 144 -12.13 -15.16 5.31
C ASP A 144 -12.23 -14.63 3.88
N PRO A 145 -12.97 -15.29 2.98
CA PRO A 145 -13.13 -14.81 1.61
C PRO A 145 -13.72 -13.40 1.65
N LEU A 146 -12.97 -12.43 1.13
CA LEU A 146 -13.49 -11.08 0.95
C LEU A 146 -14.45 -11.06 -0.24
N GLU A 147 -15.58 -10.37 -0.05
CA GLU A 147 -16.45 -9.97 -1.14
C GLU A 147 -16.06 -8.55 -1.54
N LEU A 148 -15.22 -8.44 -2.57
CA LEU A 148 -14.83 -7.15 -3.14
C LEU A 148 -15.79 -6.78 -4.27
N SER A 149 -16.22 -5.53 -4.30
CA SER A 149 -17.10 -4.94 -5.31
C SER A 149 -16.34 -3.97 -6.21
N VAL A 150 -16.96 -3.55 -7.32
CA VAL A 150 -16.42 -2.49 -8.18
C VAL A 150 -16.24 -1.18 -7.41
N GLU A 151 -17.13 -0.85 -6.48
CA GLU A 151 -17.00 0.31 -5.60
C GLU A 151 -15.69 0.26 -4.78
N ASP A 152 -15.37 -0.90 -4.20
CA ASP A 152 -14.12 -1.08 -3.45
C ASP A 152 -12.90 -0.86 -4.34
N ALA A 153 -12.90 -1.41 -5.55
CA ALA A 153 -11.84 -1.22 -6.53
C ALA A 153 -11.65 0.26 -6.91
N LEU A 154 -12.73 1.03 -7.04
CA LEU A 154 -12.65 2.47 -7.28
C LEU A 154 -11.97 3.18 -6.12
N ARG A 155 -12.36 2.88 -4.86
CA ARG A 155 -11.69 3.44 -3.67
C ARG A 155 -10.20 3.09 -3.61
N PHE A 156 -9.83 1.86 -3.97
CA PHE A 156 -8.43 1.46 -4.03
C PHE A 156 -7.66 2.25 -5.10
N SER A 157 -8.29 2.53 -6.24
CA SER A 157 -7.66 3.26 -7.36
C SER A 157 -7.42 4.74 -7.07
N THR A 158 -8.20 5.36 -6.18
CA THR A 158 -8.03 6.78 -5.81
C THR A 158 -6.95 6.99 -4.75
N GLY A 159 -6.23 5.94 -4.34
CA GLY A 159 -5.18 6.03 -3.32
C GLY A 159 -5.71 6.16 -1.90
N ASP A 160 -7.00 5.89 -1.69
CA ASP A 160 -7.62 5.88 -0.37
C ASP A 160 -7.04 4.69 0.41
N ILE A 161 -6.26 4.96 1.47
CA ILE A 161 -5.52 3.93 2.21
C ILE A 161 -6.50 2.89 2.74
N SER A 162 -6.54 1.77 2.05
CA SER A 162 -7.49 0.69 2.33
C SER A 162 -6.73 -0.53 2.80
N THR A 163 -7.28 -1.19 3.82
CA THR A 163 -6.74 -2.45 4.34
C THR A 163 -7.55 -3.63 3.83
N VAL A 164 -6.88 -4.63 3.29
CA VAL A 164 -7.47 -5.93 2.91
C VAL A 164 -6.82 -7.01 3.75
N ALA A 165 -7.62 -7.92 4.33
CA ALA A 165 -7.13 -8.99 5.19
C ALA A 165 -6.16 -8.50 6.30
N LYS A 166 -6.42 -7.32 6.87
CA LYS A 166 -5.63 -6.63 7.92
C LYS A 166 -4.26 -6.10 7.47
N LEU A 167 -3.93 -6.20 6.20
CA LEU A 167 -2.75 -5.56 5.63
C LEU A 167 -3.15 -4.40 4.72
N PRO A 168 -2.30 -3.38 4.61
CA PRO A 168 -2.51 -2.29 3.67
C PRO A 168 -2.33 -2.74 2.22
N ILE A 169 -3.14 -2.20 1.32
CA ILE A 169 -2.89 -2.34 -0.11
C ILE A 169 -1.74 -1.39 -0.48
N THR A 170 -0.63 -1.94 -0.97
CA THR A 170 0.52 -1.15 -1.45
C THR A 170 0.52 -1.03 -2.97
N ASN A 171 -0.12 -1.97 -3.65
CA ASN A 171 -0.28 -1.94 -5.10
C ASN A 171 -1.63 -2.50 -5.51
N PHE A 172 -2.33 -1.82 -6.40
CA PHE A 172 -3.62 -2.23 -6.94
C PHE A 172 -3.57 -2.28 -8.46
N GLU A 173 -3.91 -3.44 -9.03
CA GLU A 173 -3.95 -3.68 -10.47
C GLU A 173 -5.34 -4.16 -10.87
N ALA A 174 -6.03 -3.38 -11.70
CA ALA A 174 -7.29 -3.80 -12.30
C ALA A 174 -7.05 -4.48 -13.67
N LYS A 175 -7.90 -5.43 -14.02
CA LYS A 175 -7.89 -6.14 -15.32
C LYS A 175 -9.24 -6.12 -16.02
N GLY A 176 -9.21 -6.35 -17.33
CA GLY A 176 -10.41 -6.46 -18.17
C GLY A 176 -11.30 -5.23 -18.11
N GLU A 177 -12.62 -5.44 -18.00
CA GLU A 177 -13.63 -4.38 -17.89
C GLU A 177 -13.38 -3.43 -16.72
N LEU A 178 -12.84 -3.94 -15.59
CA LEU A 178 -12.53 -3.11 -14.43
C LEU A 178 -11.43 -2.07 -14.74
N ALA A 179 -10.39 -2.51 -15.45
CA ALA A 179 -9.31 -1.62 -15.88
C ALA A 179 -9.83 -0.53 -16.83
N ASN A 180 -10.69 -0.93 -17.78
CA ASN A 180 -11.31 0.00 -18.72
C ASN A 180 -12.16 1.04 -18.00
N LEU A 181 -12.95 0.63 -16.99
CA LEU A 181 -13.76 1.54 -16.18
C LEU A 181 -12.88 2.53 -15.41
N ILE A 182 -11.86 2.05 -14.69
CA ILE A 182 -10.98 2.91 -13.89
C ILE A 182 -10.22 3.89 -14.78
N ASN A 183 -9.72 3.44 -15.93
CA ASN A 183 -9.04 4.30 -16.89
C ASN A 183 -9.98 5.35 -17.46
N ALA A 184 -11.23 5.00 -17.78
CA ALA A 184 -12.23 5.95 -18.26
C ALA A 184 -12.54 7.04 -17.22
N ILE A 185 -12.60 6.68 -15.93
CA ILE A 185 -12.84 7.62 -14.82
C ILE A 185 -11.63 8.54 -14.63
N ASN A 186 -10.42 7.98 -14.59
CA ASN A 186 -9.21 8.74 -14.32
C ASN A 186 -8.80 9.66 -15.48
N ASN A 187 -8.99 9.21 -16.72
CA ASN A 187 -8.51 9.94 -17.89
C ASN A 187 -9.60 10.80 -18.55
N ASN A 188 -10.89 10.64 -18.24
CA ASN A 188 -12.07 11.40 -18.72
C ASN A 188 -12.21 11.63 -20.25
N GLU A 189 -11.21 11.25 -21.05
CA GLU A 189 -11.08 11.45 -22.49
C GLU A 189 -11.28 10.15 -23.28
N SER A 190 -11.25 8.99 -22.60
CA SER A 190 -11.33 7.68 -23.26
C SER A 190 -12.75 7.25 -23.65
N ILE A 191 -13.79 8.00 -23.27
CA ILE A 191 -15.17 7.67 -23.66
C ILE A 191 -15.50 8.37 -24.97
N PRO A 192 -15.75 7.61 -26.06
CA PRO A 192 -16.07 8.19 -27.35
C PRO A 192 -17.36 9.01 -27.27
N MET A 193 -17.36 10.20 -27.89
CA MET A 193 -18.59 10.95 -28.11
C MET A 193 -19.50 10.13 -29.03
N ILE A 194 -20.71 9.86 -28.55
CA ILE A 194 -21.71 9.14 -29.33
C ILE A 194 -22.50 10.14 -30.16
N GLU A 195 -22.76 9.77 -31.41
CA GLU A 195 -23.73 10.47 -32.23
C GLU A 195 -25.13 10.39 -31.61
N ASN A 196 -26.02 11.29 -32.05
CA ASN A 196 -27.38 11.34 -31.56
C ASN A 196 -28.07 9.96 -31.68
N PRO A 197 -28.69 9.46 -30.60
CA PRO A 197 -29.43 8.20 -30.64
C PRO A 197 -30.49 8.19 -31.74
N ARG A 198 -30.73 7.02 -32.35
CA ARG A 198 -31.75 6.88 -33.41
C ARG A 198 -33.11 7.36 -32.90
N GLY A 199 -33.72 8.30 -33.61
CA GLY A 199 -35.01 8.89 -33.24
C GLY A 199 -34.94 10.13 -32.34
N PHE A 200 -33.74 10.56 -31.91
CA PHE A 200 -33.58 11.79 -31.15
C PHE A 200 -33.79 13.02 -32.04
N LYS A 201 -34.82 13.82 -31.73
CA LYS A 201 -35.13 15.08 -32.42
C LYS A 201 -34.50 16.25 -31.67
N GLY A 202 -33.22 16.49 -31.90
CA GLY A 202 -32.46 17.60 -31.31
C GLY A 202 -30.96 17.47 -31.54
N GLN A 203 -30.19 18.46 -31.11
CA GLN A 203 -28.73 18.38 -31.03
C GLN A 203 -28.33 18.22 -29.56
N LEU A 204 -27.58 17.15 -29.26
CA LEU A 204 -27.01 16.98 -27.93
C LEU A 204 -25.90 18.03 -27.72
N ARG A 205 -25.99 18.77 -26.62
CA ARG A 205 -24.90 19.65 -26.17
C ARG A 205 -23.68 18.78 -25.81
N PRO A 206 -22.45 19.30 -25.86
CA PRO A 206 -21.25 18.51 -25.61
C PRO A 206 -21.25 17.71 -24.29
N TYR A 207 -21.80 18.26 -23.21
CA TYR A 207 -21.93 17.53 -21.94
C TYR A 207 -22.96 16.39 -21.99
N GLN A 208 -24.01 16.52 -22.80
CA GLN A 208 -25.03 15.47 -22.98
C GLN A 208 -24.47 14.33 -23.81
N GLN A 209 -23.68 14.63 -24.84
CA GLN A 209 -22.96 13.60 -25.61
C GLN A 209 -22.02 12.79 -24.71
N ARG A 210 -21.32 13.45 -23.77
CA ARG A 210 -20.51 12.77 -22.76
C ARG A 210 -21.33 11.90 -21.82
N GLY A 211 -22.46 12.40 -21.32
CA GLY A 211 -23.34 11.63 -20.43
C GLY A 211 -23.92 10.38 -21.10
N VAL A 212 -24.35 10.50 -22.36
CA VAL A 212 -24.82 9.36 -23.17
C VAL A 212 -23.68 8.40 -23.48
N GLY A 213 -22.48 8.93 -23.73
CA GLY A 213 -21.20 8.21 -23.75
C GLY A 213 -21.02 7.24 -22.58
N TRP A 214 -21.09 7.79 -21.37
CA TRP A 214 -20.96 7.02 -20.13
C TRP A 214 -22.04 5.96 -19.97
N LEU A 215 -23.30 6.28 -20.28
CA LEU A 215 -24.40 5.31 -20.17
C LEU A 215 -24.21 4.13 -21.12
N SER A 216 -23.85 4.38 -22.38
CA SER A 216 -23.60 3.31 -23.35
C SER A 216 -22.39 2.47 -22.97
N PHE A 217 -21.33 3.09 -22.45
CA PHE A 217 -20.14 2.39 -21.96
C PHE A 217 -20.48 1.43 -20.80
N LEU A 218 -21.25 1.89 -19.82
CA LEU A 218 -21.68 1.09 -18.66
C LEU A 218 -22.69 0.00 -19.04
N GLU A 219 -23.51 0.23 -20.08
CA GLU A 219 -24.50 -0.72 -20.54
C GLU A 219 -23.90 -1.84 -21.39
N ASN A 220 -22.95 -1.52 -22.27
CA ASN A 220 -22.47 -2.46 -23.29
C ASN A 220 -21.20 -3.20 -22.94
N GLY A 221 -20.44 -2.79 -21.91
CA GLY A 221 -19.23 -3.49 -21.44
C GLY A 221 -18.31 -3.95 -22.58
N VAL A 222 -17.46 -3.03 -23.08
CA VAL A 222 -16.48 -3.19 -24.20
C VAL A 222 -16.67 -4.37 -25.14
#